data_AF-A0A3D0FSG3-F1
#
_entry.id   AF-A0A3D0FSG3-F1
#
_cell.length_a   1.000
_cell.length_b   1.000
_cell.length_c   1.000
_cell.angle_alpha   90.00
_cell.angle_beta   90.00
_cell.angle_gamma   90.00
#
_symmetry.space_group_name_H-M   'P 1'
#
loop_
_entity.id
_entity.type
_entity.pdbx_description
1 polymer ?
#
loop_
_entity_poly.entity_id
_entity_poly.type
_entity_poly.pdbx_seq_one_letter_code
_entity_poly.pdbx_strand_id
1 'polypeptide(L)'
;MLMAKIPKKVSERLIKEVRTFQRVLNRAKDRDVNESDTVTIVTDILSNVLGFDKYTEVTSEQAIRGTYCDLAVKLDGKLRYIMEVKAVGINLKENHLRQAVNYGANQGIPWVVLTNGIDWEIFKIKFDCPISSELVCSFNLIELNPKRQEDQEKLFLLCKEGIVTAAIQEFHAHVQSVNRHMIGAIVITDPILNAIRKELRRISPGLKVTVDEIEQIIIPEVLKRDLIEGKLFENAKKQLKKTVKKTQPKRKSVNNKETIDSIDKAEKVP
;
A
#
# COMPACT_ATOMS: atom_id res chain seq x y z
N MET A 1 3.74 -13.43 1.55
CA MET A 1 4.24 -12.70 2.75
C MET A 1 3.01 -12.41 3.59
N LEU A 2 2.90 -12.94 4.83
CA LEU A 2 1.68 -12.88 5.64
C LEU A 2 1.32 -11.44 6.04
N MET A 3 0.43 -10.80 5.28
CA MET A 3 0.00 -9.42 5.57
C MET A 3 -1.27 -9.34 6.40
N ALA A 4 -2.19 -10.31 6.24
CA ALA A 4 -3.39 -10.40 7.05
C ALA A 4 -3.70 -11.86 7.39
N LYS A 5 -4.10 -12.12 8.63
CA LYS A 5 -4.57 -13.45 9.05
C LYS A 5 -5.97 -13.69 8.48
N ILE A 6 -6.05 -14.32 7.32
CA ILE A 6 -7.32 -14.63 6.65
C ILE A 6 -8.10 -15.65 7.51
N PRO A 7 -9.32 -15.33 7.97
CA PRO A 7 -10.14 -16.28 8.73
C PRO A 7 -10.43 -17.54 7.90
N LYS A 8 -10.44 -18.70 8.55
CA LYS A 8 -10.69 -19.99 7.88
C LYS A 8 -11.98 -19.98 7.05
N LYS A 9 -13.06 -19.41 7.59
CA LYS A 9 -14.35 -19.23 6.89
C LYS A 9 -14.21 -18.45 5.58
N VAL A 10 -13.38 -17.41 5.56
CA VAL A 10 -13.13 -16.61 4.36
C VAL A 10 -12.33 -17.44 3.36
N SER A 11 -11.26 -18.10 3.80
CA SER A 11 -10.44 -18.97 2.94
C SER A 11 -11.29 -20.07 2.27
N GLU A 12 -12.16 -20.75 3.03
CA GLU A 12 -13.09 -21.77 2.51
C GLU A 12 -14.09 -21.19 1.50
N ARG A 13 -14.65 -19.99 1.77
CA ARG A 13 -15.52 -19.26 0.84
C ARG A 13 -14.80 -18.93 -0.47
N LEU A 14 -13.59 -18.37 -0.39
CA LEU A 14 -12.79 -18.03 -1.57
C LEU A 14 -12.48 -19.27 -2.41
N ILE A 15 -12.06 -20.38 -1.79
CA ILE A 15 -11.77 -21.64 -2.49
C ILE A 15 -12.98 -22.16 -3.27
N LYS A 16 -14.18 -22.07 -2.67
CA LYS A 16 -15.42 -22.55 -3.27
C LYS A 16 -15.93 -21.62 -4.36
N GLU A 17 -16.12 -20.35 -4.04
CA GLU A 17 -16.88 -19.41 -4.87
C GLU A 17 -16.05 -18.90 -6.04
N VAL A 18 -14.75 -18.69 -5.88
CA VAL A 18 -13.87 -18.25 -7.00
C VAL A 18 -13.97 -19.24 -8.16
N ARG A 19 -13.93 -20.55 -7.91
CA ARG A 19 -14.03 -21.57 -8.97
C ARG A 19 -15.36 -21.52 -9.72
N THR A 20 -16.43 -21.11 -9.05
CA THR A 20 -17.73 -20.91 -9.69
C THR A 20 -17.66 -19.70 -10.61
N PHE A 21 -17.17 -18.56 -10.13
CA PHE A 21 -17.10 -17.34 -10.93
C PHE A 21 -16.05 -17.38 -12.04
N GLN A 22 -14.97 -18.15 -11.88
CA GLN A 22 -14.04 -18.45 -12.98
C GLN A 22 -14.77 -19.09 -14.17
N ARG A 23 -15.68 -20.05 -13.92
CA ARG A 23 -16.48 -20.67 -14.99
C ARG A 23 -17.52 -19.72 -15.58
N VAL A 24 -18.14 -18.88 -14.75
CA VAL A 24 -19.11 -17.87 -15.19
C VAL A 24 -18.42 -16.85 -16.11
N LEU A 25 -17.27 -16.32 -15.69
CA LEU A 25 -16.52 -15.32 -16.46
C LEU A 25 -15.95 -15.88 -17.76
N ASN A 26 -15.47 -17.13 -17.78
CA ASN A 26 -15.04 -17.76 -19.03
C ASN A 26 -16.22 -17.82 -20.04
N ARG A 27 -17.40 -18.26 -19.59
CA ARG A 27 -18.60 -18.28 -20.47
C ARG A 27 -19.06 -16.89 -20.88
N ALA A 28 -18.96 -15.92 -19.98
CA ALA A 28 -19.30 -14.53 -20.26
C ALA A 28 -18.37 -13.93 -21.32
N LYS A 29 -17.07 -14.22 -21.22
CA LYS A 29 -16.05 -13.86 -22.19
C LYS A 29 -16.29 -14.51 -23.55
N ASP A 30 -16.59 -15.81 -23.57
CA ASP A 30 -16.89 -16.55 -24.82
C ASP A 30 -18.12 -15.99 -25.56
N ARG A 31 -19.06 -15.39 -24.82
CA ARG A 31 -20.28 -14.78 -25.35
C ARG A 31 -20.16 -13.28 -25.61
N ASP A 32 -19.02 -12.67 -25.29
CA ASP A 32 -18.76 -11.23 -25.38
C ASP A 32 -19.90 -10.38 -24.76
N VAL A 33 -20.23 -10.67 -23.49
CA VAL A 33 -21.34 -9.99 -22.83
C VAL A 33 -21.06 -8.50 -22.60
N ASN A 34 -22.12 -7.69 -22.59
CA ASN A 34 -22.05 -6.25 -22.43
C ASN A 34 -21.70 -5.81 -20.99
N GLU A 35 -21.58 -4.50 -20.78
CA GLU A 35 -21.25 -3.89 -19.50
C GLU A 35 -22.29 -4.17 -18.41
N SER A 36 -23.59 -4.08 -18.71
CA SER A 36 -24.68 -4.33 -17.75
C SER A 36 -24.68 -5.77 -17.24
N ASP A 37 -24.48 -6.74 -18.15
CA ASP A 37 -24.35 -8.15 -17.79
C ASP A 37 -23.08 -8.37 -16.93
N THR A 38 -21.99 -7.67 -17.26
CA THR A 38 -20.75 -7.73 -16.47
C THR A 38 -20.93 -7.14 -15.07
N VAL A 39 -21.65 -6.01 -14.93
CA VAL A 39 -22.02 -5.40 -13.64
C VAL A 39 -22.82 -6.38 -12.78
N THR A 40 -23.76 -7.13 -13.40
CA THR A 40 -24.52 -8.16 -12.70
C THR A 40 -23.61 -9.26 -12.17
N ILE A 41 -22.69 -9.77 -12.99
CA ILE A 41 -21.70 -10.78 -12.58
C ILE A 41 -20.81 -10.24 -11.44
N VAL A 42 -20.34 -8.99 -11.55
CA VAL A 42 -19.51 -8.35 -10.52
C VAL A 42 -20.28 -8.18 -9.21
N THR A 43 -21.57 -7.84 -9.27
CA THR A 43 -22.43 -7.76 -8.09
C THR A 43 -22.56 -9.10 -7.38
N ASP A 44 -22.70 -10.19 -8.15
CA ASP A 44 -22.72 -11.54 -7.59
C ASP A 44 -21.35 -11.97 -7.04
N ILE A 45 -20.24 -11.53 -7.63
CA ILE A 45 -18.88 -11.73 -7.07
C ILE A 45 -18.74 -10.99 -5.74
N LEU A 46 -19.15 -9.72 -5.66
CA LEU A 46 -19.13 -8.93 -4.43
C LEU A 46 -19.90 -9.66 -3.31
N SER A 47 -21.04 -10.25 -3.65
CA SER A 47 -21.85 -10.93 -2.65
C SER A 47 -21.28 -12.29 -2.24
N ASN A 48 -21.08 -13.18 -3.21
CA ASN A 48 -20.74 -14.57 -2.93
C ASN A 48 -19.26 -14.77 -2.60
N VAL A 49 -18.35 -14.08 -3.31
CA VAL A 49 -16.90 -14.22 -3.12
C VAL A 49 -16.43 -13.29 -2.01
N LEU A 50 -16.77 -12.00 -2.12
CA LEU A 50 -16.24 -10.96 -1.22
C LEU A 50 -17.07 -10.79 0.07
N GLY A 51 -18.25 -11.41 0.14
CA GLY A 51 -19.03 -11.57 1.37
C GLY A 51 -19.95 -10.40 1.71
N PHE A 52 -20.26 -9.53 0.74
CA PHE A 52 -21.20 -8.43 0.93
C PHE A 52 -22.66 -8.87 0.80
N ASP A 53 -23.54 -8.17 1.51
CA ASP A 53 -24.97 -8.23 1.23
C ASP A 53 -25.29 -7.33 0.03
N LYS A 54 -25.73 -7.92 -1.08
CA LYS A 54 -26.04 -7.18 -2.30
C LYS A 54 -27.21 -6.20 -2.17
N TYR A 55 -28.08 -6.35 -1.19
CA TYR A 55 -29.24 -5.48 -0.99
C TYR A 55 -28.95 -4.30 -0.07
N THR A 56 -28.03 -4.49 0.89
CA THR A 56 -27.77 -3.50 1.94
C THR A 56 -26.37 -2.89 1.90
N GLU A 57 -25.39 -3.58 1.31
CA GLU A 57 -23.97 -3.19 1.32
C GLU A 57 -23.41 -2.88 -0.07
N VAL A 58 -24.08 -3.35 -1.13
CA VAL A 58 -23.78 -2.98 -2.53
C VAL A 58 -24.86 -2.04 -3.04
N THR A 59 -24.47 -0.98 -3.74
CA THR A 59 -25.41 -0.01 -4.31
C THR A 59 -25.03 0.36 -5.73
N SER A 60 -26.03 0.39 -6.63
CA SER A 60 -25.91 0.89 -8.00
C SER A 60 -26.47 2.32 -8.10
N GLU A 61 -25.60 3.26 -8.43
CA GLU A 61 -25.81 4.43 -9.30
C GLU A 61 -27.14 5.23 -9.41
N GLN A 62 -28.01 5.34 -8.41
CA GLN A 62 -29.01 6.42 -8.43
C GLN A 62 -29.03 7.24 -7.13
N ALA A 63 -28.65 8.52 -7.31
CA ALA A 63 -28.76 9.64 -6.38
C ALA A 63 -27.74 9.73 -5.22
N ILE A 64 -26.46 9.95 -5.56
CA ILE A 64 -25.63 10.84 -4.74
C ILE A 64 -25.12 11.97 -5.63
N ARG A 65 -25.93 13.03 -5.78
CA ARG A 65 -25.56 14.33 -6.36
C ARG A 65 -25.09 14.33 -7.83
N GLY A 66 -25.69 13.48 -8.69
CA GLY A 66 -25.60 13.66 -10.15
C GLY A 66 -24.27 13.26 -10.82
N THR A 67 -23.48 12.38 -10.20
CA THR A 67 -22.29 11.78 -10.80
C THR A 67 -22.31 10.26 -10.60
N TYR A 68 -21.80 9.53 -11.60
CA TYR A 68 -22.09 8.12 -11.86
C TYR A 68 -20.84 7.25 -11.58
N CYS A 69 -20.98 6.23 -10.73
CA CYS A 69 -20.10 5.06 -10.67
C CYS A 69 -20.96 3.79 -10.62
N ASP A 70 -20.59 2.75 -11.37
CA ASP A 70 -21.44 1.57 -11.58
C ASP A 70 -21.87 0.91 -10.27
N LEU A 71 -20.90 0.71 -9.37
CA LEU A 71 -21.14 0.07 -8.08
C LEU A 71 -20.39 0.81 -6.98
N ALA A 72 -20.96 0.81 -5.78
CA ALA A 72 -20.24 1.20 -4.57
C ALA A 72 -20.50 0.22 -3.43
N VAL A 73 -19.47 0.01 -2.62
CA VAL A 73 -19.56 -0.80 -1.41
C VAL A 73 -19.64 0.10 -0.19
N LYS A 74 -20.68 -0.07 0.60
CA LYS A 74 -20.91 0.62 1.87
C LYS A 74 -20.95 -0.38 3.02
N LEU A 75 -20.34 0.00 4.14
CA LEU A 75 -20.44 -0.72 5.41
C LEU A 75 -20.77 0.29 6.50
N ASP A 76 -21.75 -0.03 7.34
CA ASP A 76 -22.24 0.84 8.42
C ASP A 76 -22.64 2.24 7.90
N GLY A 77 -23.28 2.30 6.73
CA GLY A 77 -23.70 3.54 6.09
C GLY A 77 -22.56 4.39 5.49
N LYS A 78 -21.31 3.94 5.55
CA LYS A 78 -20.15 4.64 4.97
C LYS A 78 -19.63 3.93 3.72
N LEU A 79 -19.42 4.70 2.65
CA LEU A 79 -18.78 4.20 1.43
C LEU A 79 -17.32 3.86 1.73
N ARG A 80 -16.90 2.66 1.31
CA ARG A 80 -15.56 2.11 1.57
C ARG A 80 -14.69 2.17 0.32
N TYR A 81 -15.24 1.73 -0.81
CA TYR A 81 -14.68 1.91 -2.13
C TYR A 81 -15.81 2.00 -3.16
N ILE A 82 -15.48 2.57 -4.31
CA ILE A 82 -16.33 2.62 -5.51
C ILE A 82 -15.71 1.76 -6.60
N MET A 83 -16.54 1.34 -7.54
CA MET A 83 -16.10 0.50 -8.65
C MET A 83 -16.59 1.08 -9.97
N GLU A 84 -15.69 1.07 -10.94
CA GLU A 84 -15.98 1.27 -12.36
C GLU A 84 -15.89 -0.10 -13.03
N VAL A 85 -16.96 -0.50 -13.69
CA VAL A 85 -17.08 -1.78 -14.39
C VAL A 85 -17.06 -1.52 -15.90
N LYS A 86 -16.44 -2.43 -16.64
CA LYS A 86 -16.43 -2.44 -18.11
C LYS A 86 -16.93 -3.78 -18.62
N ALA A 87 -17.34 -3.83 -19.89
CA ALA A 87 -17.69 -5.10 -20.52
C ALA A 87 -16.52 -6.10 -20.46
N VAL A 88 -16.84 -7.39 -20.31
CA VAL A 88 -15.85 -8.46 -20.04
C VAL A 88 -14.73 -8.57 -21.09
N GLY A 89 -15.01 -8.23 -22.35
CA GLY A 89 -14.04 -8.26 -23.44
C GLY A 89 -13.13 -7.02 -23.53
N ILE A 90 -13.39 -5.98 -22.73
CA ILE A 90 -12.68 -4.71 -22.79
C ILE A 90 -11.43 -4.73 -21.90
N ASN A 91 -10.29 -4.38 -22.48
CA ASN A 91 -9.07 -4.13 -21.73
C ASN A 91 -9.20 -2.85 -20.88
N LEU A 92 -8.78 -2.93 -19.63
CA LEU A 92 -8.78 -1.80 -18.71
C LEU A 92 -7.71 -0.78 -19.12
N LYS A 93 -8.08 0.50 -19.04
CA LYS A 93 -7.24 1.63 -19.45
C LYS A 93 -7.42 2.78 -18.47
N GLU A 94 -6.38 3.61 -18.35
CA GLU A 94 -6.34 4.74 -17.40
C GLU A 94 -7.45 5.78 -17.65
N ASN A 95 -7.91 5.95 -18.89
CA ASN A 95 -9.02 6.86 -19.20
C ASN A 95 -10.34 6.41 -18.55
N HIS A 96 -10.55 5.11 -18.34
CA HIS A 96 -11.74 4.59 -17.64
C HIS A 96 -11.73 4.98 -16.16
N LEU A 97 -10.55 5.19 -15.57
CA LEU A 97 -10.39 5.49 -14.15
C LEU A 97 -10.76 6.93 -13.78
N ARG A 98 -10.66 7.88 -14.73
CA ARG A 98 -10.79 9.32 -14.46
C ARG A 98 -12.12 9.69 -13.79
N GLN A 99 -13.23 9.14 -14.30
CA GLN A 99 -14.56 9.41 -13.76
C GLN A 99 -14.69 8.96 -12.31
N ALA A 100 -14.33 7.70 -12.05
CA ALA A 100 -14.36 7.14 -10.71
C ALA A 100 -13.40 7.86 -9.74
N VAL A 101 -12.18 8.21 -10.17
CA VAL A 101 -11.24 8.96 -9.32
C VAL A 101 -11.77 10.34 -8.94
N ASN A 102 -12.32 11.09 -9.91
CA ASN A 102 -12.91 12.39 -9.64
C ASN A 102 -14.10 12.28 -8.66
N TYR A 103 -14.95 11.28 -8.86
CA TYR A 103 -16.08 11.04 -7.96
C TYR A 103 -15.62 10.66 -6.56
N GLY A 104 -14.71 9.69 -6.44
CA GLY A 104 -14.16 9.26 -5.16
C GLY A 104 -13.48 10.40 -4.42
N ALA A 105 -12.72 11.24 -5.12
CA ALA A 105 -12.09 12.42 -4.54
C ALA A 105 -13.11 13.41 -3.97
N ASN A 106 -14.18 13.71 -4.72
CA ASN A 106 -15.24 14.64 -4.30
C ASN A 106 -16.05 14.12 -3.10
N GLN A 107 -16.21 12.81 -2.97
CA GLN A 107 -16.93 12.18 -1.85
C GLN A 107 -16.02 11.80 -0.67
N GLY A 108 -14.70 12.07 -0.76
CA GLY A 108 -13.73 11.67 0.26
C GLY A 108 -13.54 10.15 0.37
N ILE A 109 -13.87 9.39 -0.68
CA ILE A 109 -13.73 7.94 -0.74
C ILE A 109 -12.29 7.64 -1.20
N PRO A 110 -11.50 6.93 -0.39
CA PRO A 110 -10.07 6.78 -0.65
C PRO A 110 -9.71 5.75 -1.73
N TRP A 111 -10.64 4.87 -2.12
CA TRP A 111 -10.35 3.66 -2.89
C TRP A 111 -11.27 3.53 -4.09
N VAL A 112 -10.69 3.19 -5.24
CA VAL A 112 -11.40 2.92 -6.50
C VAL A 112 -10.97 1.56 -7.01
N VAL A 113 -11.92 0.78 -7.51
CA VAL A 113 -11.64 -0.49 -8.19
C VAL A 113 -12.07 -0.36 -9.65
N LEU A 114 -11.18 -0.64 -10.59
CA LEU A 114 -11.51 -0.74 -12.01
C LEU A 114 -11.53 -2.22 -12.39
N THR A 115 -12.60 -2.69 -13.02
CA THR A 115 -12.72 -4.12 -13.37
C THR A 115 -13.55 -4.37 -14.63
N ASN A 116 -13.24 -5.44 -15.36
CA ASN A 116 -14.10 -6.03 -16.40
C ASN A 116 -14.66 -7.39 -15.94
N GLY A 117 -14.66 -7.65 -14.62
CA GLY A 117 -14.98 -8.93 -14.00
C GLY A 117 -13.80 -9.91 -13.97
N ILE A 118 -12.92 -9.89 -14.98
CA ILE A 118 -11.73 -10.75 -15.06
C ILE A 118 -10.53 -10.09 -14.40
N ASP A 119 -10.14 -8.92 -14.87
CA ASP A 119 -9.05 -8.12 -14.33
C ASP A 119 -9.61 -7.18 -13.27
N TRP A 120 -8.91 -7.09 -12.15
CA TRP A 120 -9.27 -6.24 -11.02
C TRP A 120 -8.08 -5.39 -10.66
N GLU A 121 -8.25 -4.08 -10.73
CA GLU A 121 -7.22 -3.09 -10.41
C GLU A 121 -7.70 -2.21 -9.25
N ILE A 122 -6.95 -2.21 -8.16
CA ILE A 122 -7.26 -1.50 -6.93
C ILE A 122 -6.39 -0.25 -6.85
N PHE A 123 -7.03 0.92 -6.83
CA PHE A 123 -6.36 2.22 -6.82
C PHE A 123 -6.60 2.98 -5.51
N LYS A 124 -5.53 3.62 -5.04
CA LYS A 124 -5.57 4.63 -3.98
C LYS A 124 -5.69 6.01 -4.60
N ILE A 125 -6.73 6.77 -4.24
CA ILE A 125 -6.83 8.19 -4.61
C ILE A 125 -5.82 9.00 -3.79
N LYS A 126 -5.05 9.83 -4.50
CA LYS A 126 -4.15 10.85 -3.94
C LYS A 126 -4.85 12.20 -4.05
N PHE A 127 -5.14 12.78 -2.90
CA PHE A 127 -5.78 14.09 -2.76
C PHE A 127 -4.75 15.22 -2.95
N ASP A 128 -4.00 15.15 -4.05
CA ASP A 128 -3.05 16.17 -4.48
C ASP A 128 -3.74 17.14 -5.47
N CYS A 129 -3.03 18.21 -5.87
CA CYS A 129 -3.49 19.12 -6.91
C CYS A 129 -2.48 19.08 -8.08
N PRO A 130 -2.80 18.47 -9.24
CA PRO A 130 -4.09 17.84 -9.59
C PRO A 130 -4.35 16.50 -8.87
N ILE A 131 -5.63 16.11 -8.78
CA ILE A 131 -6.03 14.81 -8.24
C ILE A 131 -5.37 13.71 -9.08
N SER A 132 -4.78 12.73 -8.41
CA SER A 132 -4.16 11.57 -9.06
C SER A 132 -4.53 10.29 -8.32
N SER A 133 -4.11 9.15 -8.87
CA SER A 133 -4.31 7.85 -8.25
C SER A 133 -3.08 6.98 -8.42
N GLU A 134 -2.97 5.95 -7.59
CA GLU A 134 -1.89 4.98 -7.64
C GLU A 134 -2.45 3.57 -7.62
N LEU A 135 -2.00 2.72 -8.55
CA LEU A 135 -2.29 1.30 -8.55
C LEU A 135 -1.61 0.65 -7.36
N VAL A 136 -2.42 0.08 -6.45
CA VAL A 136 -1.93 -0.58 -5.24
C VAL A 136 -1.80 -2.07 -5.43
N CYS A 137 -2.79 -2.69 -6.08
CA CYS A 137 -2.82 -4.12 -6.31
C CYS A 137 -3.60 -4.43 -7.58
N SER A 138 -3.20 -5.46 -8.31
CA SER A 138 -3.99 -6.02 -9.38
C SER A 138 -3.97 -7.55 -9.36
N PHE A 139 -5.04 -8.15 -9.86
CA PHE A 139 -5.14 -9.59 -10.05
C PHE A 139 -6.10 -9.93 -11.19
N ASN A 140 -5.86 -11.08 -11.82
CA ASN A 140 -6.75 -11.69 -12.79
C ASN A 140 -7.51 -12.83 -12.09
N LEU A 141 -8.83 -12.74 -12.05
CA LEU A 141 -9.67 -13.69 -11.32
C LEU A 141 -9.70 -15.09 -11.97
N ILE A 142 -9.49 -15.18 -13.28
CA ILE A 142 -9.41 -16.45 -14.01
C ILE A 142 -8.10 -17.16 -13.73
N GLU A 143 -6.98 -16.44 -13.69
CA GLU A 143 -5.64 -17.00 -13.50
C GLU A 143 -5.28 -17.26 -12.03
N LEU A 144 -6.00 -16.62 -11.11
CA LEU A 144 -5.80 -16.77 -9.67
C LEU A 144 -6.04 -18.22 -9.21
N ASN A 145 -5.15 -18.72 -8.34
CA ASN A 145 -5.34 -19.98 -7.63
C ASN A 145 -5.90 -19.70 -6.23
N PRO A 146 -7.18 -20.00 -5.95
CA PRO A 146 -7.77 -19.65 -4.66
C PRO A 146 -7.27 -20.52 -3.50
N LYS A 147 -6.40 -21.52 -3.74
CA LYS A 147 -5.68 -22.24 -2.67
C LYS A 147 -4.32 -21.63 -2.35
N ARG A 148 -3.78 -20.79 -3.22
CA ARG A 148 -2.50 -20.11 -3.01
C ARG A 148 -2.71 -18.94 -2.07
N GLN A 149 -1.89 -18.87 -1.03
CA GLN A 149 -2.06 -17.86 0.01
C GLN A 149 -1.95 -16.43 -0.52
N GLU A 150 -0.95 -16.14 -1.36
CA GLU A 150 -0.74 -14.80 -1.92
C GLU A 150 -1.95 -14.31 -2.73
N ASP A 151 -2.61 -15.22 -3.43
CA ASP A 151 -3.82 -14.94 -4.19
C ASP A 151 -5.02 -14.67 -3.27
N GLN A 152 -5.15 -15.44 -2.19
CA GLN A 152 -6.16 -15.16 -1.16
C GLN A 152 -5.93 -13.81 -0.49
N GLU A 153 -4.67 -13.43 -0.24
CA GLU A 153 -4.31 -12.12 0.33
C GLU A 153 -4.77 -10.96 -0.57
N LYS A 154 -4.62 -11.08 -1.90
CA LYS A 154 -5.12 -10.08 -2.86
C LYS A 154 -6.64 -9.95 -2.83
N LEU A 155 -7.36 -11.07 -2.85
CA LEU A 155 -8.83 -11.08 -2.76
C LEU A 155 -9.32 -10.52 -1.42
N PHE A 156 -8.58 -10.82 -0.35
CA PHE A 156 -8.92 -10.38 1.01
C PHE A 156 -8.92 -8.85 1.14
N LEU A 157 -8.14 -8.13 0.34
CA LEU A 157 -8.14 -6.65 0.33
C LEU A 157 -9.52 -6.05 0.07
N LEU A 158 -10.35 -6.73 -0.73
CA LEU A 158 -11.71 -6.30 -1.09
C LEU A 158 -12.81 -7.05 -0.33
N CYS A 159 -12.48 -8.12 0.40
CA CYS A 159 -13.47 -8.84 1.20
C CYS A 159 -14.03 -7.96 2.32
N LYS A 160 -15.31 -8.17 2.66
CA LYS A 160 -15.97 -7.50 3.79
C LYS A 160 -15.13 -7.56 5.06
N GLU A 161 -14.66 -8.76 5.41
CA GLU A 161 -13.82 -8.98 6.59
C GLU A 161 -12.50 -8.22 6.50
N GLY A 162 -11.89 -8.15 5.32
CA GLY A 162 -10.66 -7.39 5.09
C GLY A 162 -10.85 -5.89 5.20
N ILE A 163 -11.97 -5.35 4.73
CA ILE A 163 -12.29 -3.93 4.92
C ILE A 163 -12.47 -3.61 6.41
N VAL A 164 -13.18 -4.46 7.15
CA VAL A 164 -13.41 -4.29 8.59
C VAL A 164 -12.07 -4.26 9.35
N THR A 165 -11.10 -5.08 8.96
CA THR A 165 -9.75 -5.09 9.54
C THR A 165 -8.76 -4.13 8.88
N ALA A 166 -9.22 -3.21 8.03
CA ALA A 166 -8.37 -2.25 7.31
C ALA A 166 -7.24 -2.87 6.46
N ALA A 167 -7.46 -4.07 5.92
CA ALA A 167 -6.46 -4.84 5.18
C ALA A 167 -5.89 -4.09 3.96
N ILE A 168 -6.73 -3.36 3.22
CA ILE A 168 -6.28 -2.56 2.07
C ILE A 168 -5.37 -1.38 2.49
N GLN A 169 -5.64 -0.76 3.65
CA GLN A 169 -4.81 0.31 4.21
C GLN A 169 -3.46 -0.23 4.66
N GLU A 170 -3.45 -1.34 5.40
CA GLU A 170 -2.23 -2.01 5.86
C GLU A 170 -1.39 -2.49 4.68
N PHE A 171 -2.03 -3.06 3.67
CA PHE A 171 -1.38 -3.48 2.44
C PHE A 171 -0.71 -2.33 1.72
N HIS A 172 -1.43 -1.22 1.53
CA HIS A 172 -0.87 -0.03 0.92
C HIS A 172 0.28 0.56 1.73
N ALA A 173 0.15 0.66 3.06
CA ALA A 173 1.22 1.16 3.92
C ALA A 173 2.49 0.30 3.81
N HIS A 174 2.31 -1.01 3.68
CA HIS A 174 3.42 -1.93 3.47
C HIS A 174 4.06 -1.78 2.09
N VAL A 175 3.29 -1.71 1.00
CA VAL A 175 3.81 -1.45 -0.36
C VAL A 175 4.59 -0.14 -0.41
N GLN A 176 4.09 0.91 0.25
CA GLN A 176 4.80 2.19 0.38
C GLN A 176 6.10 2.06 1.19
N SER A 177 6.11 1.20 2.21
CA SER A 177 7.28 0.99 3.07
C SER A 177 8.34 0.10 2.44
N VAL A 178 7.94 -0.91 1.68
CA VAL A 178 8.85 -1.90 1.07
C VAL A 178 8.91 -1.66 -0.43
N ASN A 179 9.52 -0.54 -0.80
CA ASN A 179 9.79 -0.20 -2.18
C ASN A 179 11.30 -0.10 -2.44
N ARG A 180 11.72 -0.25 -3.71
CA ARG A 180 13.14 -0.23 -4.12
C ARG A 180 13.90 1.00 -3.62
N HIS A 181 13.26 2.16 -3.56
CA HIS A 181 13.86 3.41 -3.12
C HIS A 181 14.06 3.40 -1.60
N MET A 182 13.10 2.86 -0.84
CA MET A 182 13.24 2.68 0.60
C MET A 182 14.36 1.69 0.94
N ILE A 183 14.41 0.54 0.25
CA ILE A 183 15.48 -0.44 0.44
C ILE A 183 16.83 0.18 0.10
N GLY A 184 16.96 0.85 -1.06
CA GLY A 184 18.19 1.55 -1.43
C GLY A 184 18.59 2.62 -0.41
N ALA A 185 17.61 3.37 0.12
CA ALA A 185 17.87 4.40 1.12
C ALA A 185 18.31 3.81 2.47
N ILE A 186 17.84 2.61 2.82
CA ILE A 186 18.31 1.86 4.01
C ILE A 186 19.75 1.37 3.81
N VAL A 187 20.09 0.87 2.63
CA VAL A 187 21.42 0.31 2.33
C VAL A 187 22.54 1.34 2.56
N ILE A 188 22.27 2.61 2.27
CA ILE A 188 23.23 3.72 2.45
C ILE A 188 23.23 4.33 3.86
N THR A 189 22.57 3.72 4.85
CA THR A 189 22.57 4.24 6.22
C THR A 189 23.81 3.80 6.99
N ASP A 190 24.27 4.62 7.95
CA ASP A 190 25.45 4.33 8.77
C ASP A 190 25.44 2.91 9.37
N PRO A 191 24.33 2.35 9.91
CA PRO A 191 24.35 1.00 10.46
C PRO A 191 24.71 -0.07 9.41
N ILE A 192 24.19 0.05 8.18
CA ILE A 192 24.45 -0.90 7.10
C ILE A 192 25.84 -0.69 6.51
N LEU A 193 26.25 0.55 6.25
CA LEU A 193 27.60 0.85 5.77
C LEU A 193 28.66 0.38 6.78
N ASN A 194 28.40 0.53 8.08
CA ASN A 194 29.27 -0.01 9.12
C ASN A 194 29.27 -1.54 9.17
N ALA A 195 28.14 -2.20 8.91
CA ALA A 195 28.09 -3.66 8.81
C ALA A 195 28.93 -4.15 7.63
N ILE A 196 28.79 -3.52 6.46
CA ILE A 196 29.62 -3.82 5.26
C ILE A 196 31.10 -3.61 5.58
N ARG A 197 31.46 -2.48 6.23
CA ARG A 197 32.84 -2.21 6.66
C ARG A 197 33.41 -3.30 7.56
N LYS A 198 32.61 -3.78 8.54
CA LYS A 198 33.04 -4.87 9.45
C LYS A 198 33.26 -6.17 8.69
N GLU A 199 32.38 -6.50 7.75
CA GLU A 199 32.53 -7.69 6.92
C GLU A 199 33.76 -7.62 6.00
N LEU A 200 34.03 -6.46 5.39
CA LEU A 200 35.24 -6.25 4.58
C LEU A 200 36.53 -6.45 5.39
N ARG A 201 36.57 -5.94 6.64
CA ARG A 201 37.71 -6.14 7.55
C ARG A 201 37.84 -7.57 8.06
N ARG A 202 36.73 -8.32 8.14
CA ARG A 202 36.73 -9.73 8.50
C ARG A 202 37.31 -10.59 7.37
N ILE A 203 36.94 -10.28 6.12
CA ILE A 203 37.45 -10.97 4.93
C ILE A 203 38.91 -10.61 4.67
N SER A 204 39.29 -9.36 4.91
CA SER A 204 40.66 -8.86 4.72
C SER A 204 41.18 -8.17 5.98
N PRO A 205 41.84 -8.93 6.89
CA PRO A 205 42.41 -8.37 8.11
C PRO A 205 43.45 -7.28 7.82
N GLY A 206 43.34 -6.15 8.51
CA GLY A 206 44.23 -4.99 8.31
C GLY A 206 43.75 -3.98 7.26
N LEU A 207 42.66 -4.27 6.54
CA LEU A 207 42.08 -3.35 5.55
C LEU A 207 41.62 -2.03 6.20
N LYS A 208 42.20 -0.92 5.74
CA LYS A 208 41.77 0.44 6.08
C LYS A 208 40.75 0.92 5.07
N VAL A 209 39.48 0.75 5.40
CA VAL A 209 38.34 1.26 4.60
C VAL A 209 37.45 2.15 5.49
N THR A 210 37.01 3.28 4.94
CA THR A 210 36.10 4.22 5.61
C THR A 210 34.64 3.97 5.22
N VAL A 211 33.70 4.53 5.98
CA VAL A 211 32.26 4.46 5.63
C VAL A 211 31.99 5.27 4.35
N ASP A 212 32.61 6.44 4.23
CA ASP A 212 32.47 7.32 3.07
C ASP A 212 32.96 6.64 1.78
N GLU A 213 34.09 5.92 1.84
CA GLU A 213 34.62 5.17 0.70
C GLU A 213 33.63 4.08 0.23
N ILE A 214 33.01 3.37 1.17
CA ILE A 214 31.99 2.35 0.86
C ILE A 214 30.74 3.01 0.25
N GLU A 215 30.30 4.15 0.78
CA GLU A 215 29.17 4.89 0.23
C GLU A 215 29.44 5.35 -1.22
N GLN A 216 30.63 5.89 -1.48
CA GLN A 216 31.07 6.34 -2.81
C GLN A 216 31.21 5.21 -3.83
N ILE A 217 31.30 3.95 -3.40
CA ILE A 217 31.25 2.79 -4.30
C ILE A 217 29.79 2.34 -4.47
N ILE A 218 29.04 2.18 -3.37
CA ILE A 218 27.68 1.65 -3.39
C ILE A 218 26.74 2.52 -4.23
N ILE A 219 26.81 3.84 -4.07
CA ILE A 219 25.92 4.76 -4.77
C ILE A 219 26.13 4.65 -6.30
N PRO A 220 27.31 4.94 -6.87
CA PRO A 220 27.46 4.97 -8.33
C PRO A 220 27.62 3.59 -8.99
N GLU A 221 28.17 2.58 -8.29
CA GLU A 221 28.56 1.31 -8.92
C GLU A 221 27.63 0.14 -8.61
N VAL A 222 26.95 0.15 -7.46
CA VAL A 222 26.12 -0.97 -7.00
C VAL A 222 24.63 -0.67 -7.18
N LEU A 223 24.20 0.55 -6.85
CA LEU A 223 22.81 0.97 -7.03
C LEU A 223 22.56 1.39 -8.48
N LYS A 224 21.44 0.93 -9.05
CA LYS A 224 21.05 1.32 -10.41
C LYS A 224 20.82 2.84 -10.48
N ARG A 225 21.30 3.50 -11.54
CA ARG A 225 21.20 4.97 -11.71
C ARG A 225 19.77 5.50 -11.59
N ASP A 226 18.80 4.78 -12.15
CA ASP A 226 17.37 5.12 -12.10
C ASP A 226 16.78 5.07 -10.67
N LEU A 227 17.44 4.38 -9.74
CA LEU A 227 17.08 4.40 -8.31
C LEU A 227 17.52 5.71 -7.65
N ILE A 228 18.67 6.24 -8.05
CA ILE A 228 19.39 7.33 -7.35
C ILE A 228 18.89 8.70 -7.82
N GLU A 229 18.63 8.85 -9.11
CA GLU A 229 18.30 10.13 -9.75
C GLU A 229 16.81 10.54 -9.59
N GLY A 230 16.05 9.81 -8.77
CA GLY A 230 14.62 10.01 -8.58
C GLY A 230 14.24 10.80 -7.32
N LYS A 231 13.22 11.68 -7.43
CA LYS A 231 12.57 12.34 -6.27
C LYS A 231 12.11 11.35 -5.20
N LEU A 232 11.79 10.12 -5.59
CA LEU A 232 11.34 9.05 -4.69
C LEU A 232 12.45 8.57 -3.74
N PHE A 233 13.70 8.52 -4.18
CA PHE A 233 14.84 8.14 -3.34
C PHE A 233 15.18 9.22 -2.32
N GLU A 234 15.18 10.48 -2.73
CA GLU A 234 15.34 11.60 -1.80
C GLU A 234 14.20 11.68 -0.77
N ASN A 235 12.97 11.39 -1.20
CA ASN A 235 11.83 11.29 -0.28
C ASN A 235 11.99 10.14 0.71
N ALA A 236 12.47 8.97 0.26
CA ALA A 236 12.77 7.84 1.14
C ALA A 236 13.85 8.18 2.17
N LYS A 237 14.96 8.82 1.76
CA LYS A 237 15.99 9.31 2.68
C LYS A 237 15.42 10.29 3.72
N LYS A 238 14.56 11.23 3.28
CA LYS A 238 13.89 12.18 4.18
C LYS A 238 12.96 11.49 5.17
N GLN A 239 12.21 10.49 4.73
CA GLN A 239 11.33 9.69 5.60
C GLN A 239 12.16 8.94 6.66
N LEU A 240 13.23 8.25 6.26
CA LEU A 240 14.15 7.57 7.19
C LEU A 240 14.73 8.52 8.24
N LYS A 241 15.21 9.70 7.83
CA LYS A 241 15.74 10.72 8.75
C LYS A 241 14.68 11.19 9.77
N LYS A 242 13.41 11.32 9.36
CA LYS A 242 12.30 11.68 10.27
C LYS A 242 11.98 10.56 11.26
N THR A 243 11.98 9.31 10.81
CA THR A 243 11.67 8.14 11.65
C THR A 243 12.77 7.91 12.68
N VAL A 244 14.05 7.92 12.28
CA VAL A 244 15.19 7.76 13.20
C VAL A 244 15.21 8.84 14.29
N LYS A 245 14.84 10.09 13.96
CA LYS A 245 14.71 11.18 14.96
C LYS A 245 13.57 10.97 15.96
N LYS A 246 12.50 10.26 15.60
CA LYS A 246 11.38 9.95 16.51
C LYS A 246 11.70 8.79 17.45
N THR A 247 12.55 7.85 17.04
CA THR A 247 12.90 6.65 17.82
C THR A 247 14.06 6.88 18.79
N GLN A 248 14.80 7.99 18.67
CA GLN A 248 15.79 8.38 19.67
C GLN A 248 15.10 9.00 20.91
N PRO A 249 15.35 8.49 22.14
CA PRO A 249 14.81 9.13 23.34
C PRO A 249 15.35 10.56 23.45
N LYS A 250 14.46 11.54 23.68
CA LYS A 250 14.87 12.91 24.00
C LYS A 250 15.80 12.87 25.21
N ARG A 251 17.11 13.10 25.01
CA ARG A 251 18.05 13.29 26.11
C ARG A 251 17.55 14.47 26.96
N LYS A 252 17.13 14.21 28.19
CA LYS A 252 16.95 15.27 29.19
C LYS A 252 18.32 15.90 29.42
N SER A 253 18.46 17.17 29.09
CA SER A 253 19.62 17.98 29.48
C SER A 253 19.61 18.12 31.00
N VAL A 254 20.54 17.45 31.67
CA VAL A 254 20.86 17.72 33.08
C VAL A 254 21.62 19.05 33.11
N ASN A 255 20.97 20.09 33.62
CA ASN A 255 21.59 21.38 33.88
C ASN A 255 22.45 21.24 35.14
N ASN A 256 23.76 21.03 34.99
CA ASN A 256 24.73 21.28 36.06
C ASN A 256 25.11 22.77 36.03
N LYS A 257 24.37 23.57 36.80
CA LYS A 257 24.79 24.90 37.24
C LYS A 257 24.24 25.12 38.64
N GLU A 258 25.01 24.73 39.65
CA GLU A 258 24.99 25.29 41.01
C GLU A 258 26.01 24.52 41.85
N THR A 259 27.17 25.16 42.09
CA THR A 259 28.05 25.07 43.30
C THR A 259 29.52 25.35 42.94
N ILE A 260 29.83 26.58 42.53
CA ILE A 260 31.14 27.20 42.77
C ILE A 260 30.88 28.71 42.88
N ASP A 261 30.56 29.21 44.08
CA ASP A 261 30.76 30.62 44.49
C ASP A 261 30.35 30.83 45.97
N SER A 262 30.90 30.03 46.87
CA SER A 262 30.80 30.30 48.31
C SER A 262 31.97 29.72 49.11
N ILE A 263 33.18 29.74 48.56
CA ILE A 263 34.42 29.57 49.33
C ILE A 263 35.48 30.48 48.69
N ASP A 264 35.41 31.77 49.00
CA ASP A 264 36.63 32.57 49.09
C ASP A 264 36.42 33.78 50.00
N LYS A 265 37.19 33.79 51.09
CA LYS A 265 37.61 34.95 51.90
C LYS A 265 36.65 35.47 52.98
N ALA A 266 36.43 34.61 53.98
CA ALA A 266 36.52 35.06 55.37
C ALA A 266 37.98 34.87 55.84
N GLU A 267 38.79 35.94 55.85
CA GLU A 267 39.97 36.12 56.73
C GLU A 267 40.66 37.49 56.49
N LYS A 268 41.02 38.17 57.62
CA LYS A 268 41.69 39.48 57.85
C LYS A 268 40.74 40.65 58.21
N VAL A 269 40.33 40.85 59.49
CA VAL A 269 41.03 41.36 60.72
C VAL A 269 41.34 42.87 60.62
N PRO A 270 41.16 43.72 61.67
CA PRO A 270 40.96 43.44 63.10
C PRO A 270 39.57 43.73 63.68
#